data_AF-K3ZNH2-F1
#
_entry.id   AF-K3ZNH2-F1
#
_cell.length_a   1.000
_cell.length_b   1.000
_cell.length_c   1.000
_cell.angle_alpha   90.00
_cell.angle_beta   90.00
_cell.angle_gamma   90.00
#
_symmetry.space_group_name_H-M   'P 1'
#
loop_
_entity.id
_entity.type
_entity.pdbx_description
1 polymer ?
#
loop_
_entity_poly.entity_id
_entity_poly.type
_entity_poly.pdbx_seq_one_letter_code
_entity_poly.pdbx_strand_id
1 'polypeptide(L)'
;MEVKPSTCVVLLLHMPLGEVSFARLGDDSWTWVAPGDSTALPWRDFYCDAMYSDVDGLFYLLRQDASMCSLDFNGPLPVARKILSGVPKSAKSAYLVQTPAGDILQVWRWRMYEESLTPVDLPPDFVDEDEVQDPFAEVKTTDLELYKVDVRGQRLETIRSLPDYALFLGFNGSMCLPARDFPGLKPDCAYVTDDFVEYVNVLKYN
;
A
#
# COMPACT_ATOMS: atom_id res chain seq x y z
N MET A 1 -3.56 -36.82 -14.14
CA MET A 1 -3.65 -35.36 -13.97
C MET A 1 -2.56 -34.98 -13.00
N GLU A 2 -1.50 -34.35 -13.50
CA GLU A 2 -0.41 -33.85 -12.67
C GLU A 2 -0.95 -32.64 -11.91
N VAL A 3 -1.05 -32.75 -10.58
CA VAL A 3 -1.38 -31.61 -9.72
C VAL A 3 -0.17 -30.67 -9.81
N LYS A 4 -0.31 -29.54 -10.52
CA LYS A 4 0.66 -28.46 -10.42
C LYS A 4 0.83 -28.16 -8.92
N PRO A 5 2.05 -28.22 -8.36
CA PRO A 5 2.24 -27.82 -6.98
C PRO A 5 1.73 -26.39 -6.83
N SER A 6 0.88 -26.16 -5.85
CA SER A 6 0.39 -24.83 -5.51
C SER A 6 1.58 -23.98 -5.10
N THR A 7 2.08 -23.16 -6.02
CA THR A 7 3.22 -22.26 -5.79
C THR A 7 2.71 -21.07 -4.98
N CYS A 8 2.62 -21.22 -3.66
CA CYS A 8 2.40 -20.07 -2.78
C CYS A 8 3.64 -19.19 -2.81
N VAL A 9 3.43 -17.90 -3.07
CA VAL A 9 4.47 -16.87 -3.07
C VAL A 9 4.10 -15.86 -1.99
N VAL A 10 5.05 -15.53 -1.14
CA VAL A 10 4.93 -14.46 -0.15
C VAL A 10 5.78 -13.29 -0.63
N LEU A 11 5.18 -12.11 -0.64
CA LEU A 11 5.87 -10.85 -0.93
C LEU A 11 6.09 -10.09 0.38
N LEU A 12 7.30 -9.59 0.58
CA LEU A 12 7.69 -8.75 1.70
C LEU A 12 8.07 -7.37 1.16
N LEU A 13 7.36 -6.36 1.64
CA LEU A 13 7.70 -4.95 1.44
C LEU A 13 8.45 -4.45 2.66
N HIS A 14 9.72 -4.11 2.48
CA HIS A 14 10.62 -3.62 3.53
C HIS A 14 10.47 -2.13 3.71
N MET A 15 10.21 -1.71 4.95
CA MET A 15 10.12 -0.31 5.33
C MET A 15 11.42 0.13 6.04
N PRO A 16 11.82 1.42 5.94
CA PRO A 16 11.09 2.54 5.33
C PRO A 16 11.38 2.77 3.84
N LEU A 17 12.39 2.10 3.27
CA LEU A 17 12.89 2.41 1.92
C LEU A 17 12.06 1.79 0.78
N GLY A 18 11.10 0.93 1.11
CA GLY A 18 10.22 0.26 0.15
C GLY A 18 10.96 -0.77 -0.70
N GLU A 19 11.92 -1.49 -0.15
CA GLU A 19 12.58 -2.59 -0.88
C GLU A 19 11.67 -3.82 -0.91
N VAL A 20 11.84 -4.69 -1.92
CA VAL A 20 10.93 -5.83 -2.11
C VAL A 20 11.71 -7.13 -2.07
N SER A 21 11.21 -8.11 -1.34
CA SER A 21 11.70 -9.49 -1.33
C SER A 21 10.54 -10.46 -1.46
N PHE A 22 10.83 -11.68 -1.91
CA PHE A 22 9.81 -12.72 -2.00
C PHE A 22 10.38 -14.08 -1.62
N ALA A 23 9.52 -14.99 -1.25
CA ALA A 23 9.85 -16.39 -1.03
C ALA A 23 8.73 -17.27 -1.57
N ARG A 24 9.10 -18.42 -2.13
CA ARG A 24 8.16 -19.48 -2.51
C ARG A 24 8.05 -20.51 -1.40
N LEU A 25 6.93 -21.23 -1.39
CA LEU A 25 6.77 -22.36 -0.49
C LEU A 25 7.89 -23.39 -0.72
N GLY A 26 8.73 -23.59 0.29
CA GLY A 26 9.89 -24.48 0.24
C GLY A 26 11.23 -23.78 0.04
N ASP A 27 11.25 -22.45 -0.15
CA ASP A 27 12.51 -21.69 -0.14
C ASP A 27 13.04 -21.57 1.30
N ASP A 28 14.35 -21.74 1.47
CA ASP A 28 15.03 -21.61 2.77
C ASP A 28 15.31 -20.15 3.16
N SER A 29 15.17 -19.21 2.22
CA SER A 29 15.50 -17.80 2.42
C SER A 29 14.71 -16.87 1.50
N TRP A 30 14.54 -15.61 1.92
CA TRP A 30 13.99 -14.55 1.09
C TRP A 30 14.92 -14.22 -0.08
N THR A 31 14.35 -14.12 -1.28
CA THR A 31 15.03 -13.61 -2.47
C THR A 31 14.73 -12.13 -2.62
N TRP A 32 15.76 -11.29 -2.55
CA TRP A 32 15.63 -9.86 -2.80
C TRP A 32 15.34 -9.62 -4.29
N VAL A 33 14.34 -8.79 -4.59
CA VAL A 33 14.03 -8.39 -5.97
C VAL A 33 14.96 -7.23 -6.32
N ALA A 34 16.16 -7.59 -6.80
CA ALA A 34 17.16 -6.62 -7.19
C ALA A 34 16.60 -5.65 -8.26
N PRO A 35 16.70 -4.33 -8.07
CA PRO A 35 16.33 -3.38 -9.11
C PRO A 35 17.35 -3.42 -10.25
N GLY A 36 16.88 -3.41 -11.50
CA GLY A 36 17.74 -3.43 -12.68
C GLY A 36 17.16 -4.19 -13.87
N ASP A 37 17.98 -4.35 -14.92
CA ASP A 37 17.60 -4.86 -16.24
C ASP A 37 16.95 -6.26 -16.23
N SER A 38 17.16 -7.06 -15.18
CA SER A 38 16.62 -8.42 -15.07
C SER A 38 15.17 -8.49 -14.56
N THR A 39 14.73 -7.52 -13.75
CA THR A 39 13.38 -7.50 -13.15
C THR A 39 12.52 -6.37 -13.69
N ALA A 40 13.12 -5.39 -14.38
CA ALA A 40 12.51 -4.14 -14.83
C ALA A 40 11.90 -3.29 -13.70
N LEU A 41 12.18 -3.61 -12.42
CA LEU A 41 11.85 -2.73 -11.30
C LEU A 41 12.82 -1.54 -11.26
N PRO A 42 12.32 -0.30 -11.14
CA PRO A 42 13.19 0.85 -10.97
C PRO A 42 13.88 0.84 -9.60
N TRP A 43 15.05 1.49 -9.53
CA TRP A 43 15.97 1.42 -8.41
C TRP A 43 15.60 2.38 -7.27
N ARG A 44 15.58 1.89 -6.02
CA ARG A 44 15.24 2.64 -4.78
C ARG A 44 13.90 3.37 -4.85
N ASP A 45 12.83 2.61 -4.81
CA ASP A 45 11.55 3.09 -5.33
C ASP A 45 10.48 3.46 -4.33
N PHE A 46 10.77 3.52 -3.02
CA PHE A 46 9.82 4.03 -2.01
C PHE A 46 8.41 3.44 -2.20
N TYR A 47 8.37 2.12 -2.46
CA TYR A 47 7.11 1.37 -2.49
C TYR A 47 6.47 1.47 -1.11
N CYS A 48 5.21 1.90 -1.06
CA CYS A 48 4.49 2.19 0.17
C CYS A 48 3.29 1.28 0.40
N ASP A 49 2.84 0.55 -0.62
CA ASP A 49 1.77 -0.45 -0.49
C ASP A 49 1.94 -1.57 -1.53
N ALA A 50 1.40 -2.74 -1.21
CA ALA A 50 1.41 -3.91 -2.07
C ALA A 50 0.11 -4.72 -1.94
N MET A 51 -0.36 -5.26 -3.05
CA MET A 51 -1.61 -6.01 -3.12
C MET A 51 -1.43 -7.25 -4.01
N TYR A 52 -2.02 -8.38 -3.62
CA TYR A 52 -2.20 -9.53 -4.51
C TYR A 52 -3.60 -9.49 -5.13
N SER A 53 -3.70 -9.80 -6.42
CA SER A 53 -4.94 -9.95 -7.17
C SER A 53 -5.13 -11.41 -7.55
N ASP A 54 -6.21 -12.02 -7.06
CA ASP A 54 -6.60 -13.38 -7.42
C ASP A 54 -7.25 -13.49 -8.81
N VAL A 55 -7.65 -12.36 -9.39
CA VAL A 55 -8.30 -12.28 -10.72
C VAL A 55 -7.33 -12.63 -11.84
N ASP A 56 -6.09 -12.15 -11.73
CA ASP A 56 -5.03 -12.39 -12.71
C ASP A 56 -3.78 -13.05 -12.13
N GLY A 57 -3.75 -13.27 -10.82
CA GLY A 57 -2.66 -13.95 -10.13
C GLY A 57 -1.38 -13.13 -10.02
N LEU A 58 -1.49 -11.80 -10.09
CA LEU A 58 -0.36 -10.86 -10.03
C LEU A 58 -0.29 -10.14 -8.69
N PHE A 59 0.93 -9.72 -8.34
CA PHE A 59 1.13 -8.72 -7.30
C PHE A 59 1.18 -7.33 -7.93
N TYR A 60 0.74 -6.32 -7.19
CA TYR A 60 0.81 -4.93 -7.55
C TYR A 60 1.57 -4.18 -6.47
N LEU A 61 2.44 -3.28 -6.90
CA LEU A 61 3.19 -2.40 -6.03
C LEU A 61 2.83 -0.96 -6.32
N LEU A 62 2.67 -0.17 -5.25
CA LEU A 62 2.37 1.24 -5.29
C LEU A 62 3.53 2.04 -4.68
N ARG A 63 3.93 3.10 -5.38
CA ARG A 63 4.95 4.04 -4.92
C ARG A 63 4.32 5.29 -4.32
N GLN A 64 5.09 6.01 -3.51
CA GLN A 64 4.67 7.29 -2.90
C GLN A 64 4.20 8.36 -3.91
N ASP A 65 4.67 8.32 -5.16
CA ASP A 65 4.23 9.21 -6.24
C ASP A 65 2.97 8.72 -6.98
N ALA A 66 2.27 7.73 -6.41
CA ALA A 66 1.12 7.03 -6.98
C ALA A 66 1.40 6.25 -8.29
N SER A 67 2.67 6.13 -8.70
CA SER A 67 3.02 5.20 -9.78
C SER A 67 2.85 3.76 -9.32
N MET A 68 2.52 2.89 -10.27
CA MET A 68 2.14 1.52 -10.00
C MET A 68 2.76 0.58 -11.01
N CYS A 69 3.24 -0.57 -10.54
CA CYS A 69 3.68 -1.68 -11.38
C CYS A 69 3.02 -2.98 -10.93
N SER A 70 2.97 -3.94 -11.85
CA SER A 70 2.61 -5.33 -11.56
C SER A 70 3.87 -6.18 -11.47
N LEU A 71 3.82 -7.26 -10.70
CA LEU A 71 4.86 -8.26 -10.52
C LEU A 71 4.28 -9.66 -10.76
N ASP A 72 4.86 -10.35 -11.74
CA ASP A 72 4.55 -11.73 -12.08
C ASP A 72 5.63 -12.68 -11.54
N PHE A 73 5.23 -13.65 -10.71
CA PHE A 73 6.12 -14.65 -10.11
C PHE A 73 5.96 -16.06 -10.72
N ASN A 74 5.18 -16.22 -11.79
CA ASN A 74 4.96 -17.52 -12.45
C ASN A 74 6.21 -18.06 -13.15
N GLY A 75 7.19 -17.20 -13.45
CA GLY A 75 8.50 -17.56 -14.00
C GLY A 75 9.56 -17.83 -12.92
N PRO A 76 10.76 -18.30 -13.33
CA PRO A 76 11.88 -18.48 -12.39
C PRO A 76 12.32 -17.15 -11.75
N LEU A 77 12.25 -16.07 -12.52
CA LEU A 77 12.53 -14.71 -12.08
C LEU A 77 11.24 -13.87 -12.11
N PRO A 78 11.07 -12.94 -11.14
CA PRO A 78 9.95 -12.02 -11.15
C PRO A 78 10.05 -11.05 -12.33
N VAL A 79 8.91 -10.78 -12.96
CA VAL A 79 8.83 -9.84 -14.09
C VAL A 79 7.95 -8.67 -13.68
N ALA A 80 8.53 -7.47 -13.64
CA ALA A 80 7.78 -6.25 -13.40
C ALA A 80 7.27 -5.62 -14.70
N ARG A 81 6.06 -5.04 -14.64
CA ARG A 81 5.52 -4.22 -15.72
C ARG A 81 4.93 -2.94 -15.15
N LYS A 82 5.43 -1.81 -15.63
CA LYS A 82 4.88 -0.49 -15.28
C LYS A 82 3.44 -0.37 -15.81
N ILE A 83 2.52 0.00 -14.93
CA ILE A 83 1.11 0.20 -15.25
C ILE A 83 0.78 1.69 -15.29
N LEU A 84 1.16 2.42 -14.24
CA LEU A 84 0.89 3.85 -14.11
C LEU A 84 2.18 4.65 -13.96
N SER A 85 2.20 5.84 -14.56
CA SER A 85 3.23 6.84 -14.28
C SER A 85 2.85 7.67 -13.07
N GLY A 86 3.86 8.15 -12.33
CA GLY A 86 3.64 8.94 -11.12
C GLY A 86 2.99 10.28 -11.43
N VAL A 87 2.23 10.79 -10.46
CA VAL A 87 1.65 12.12 -10.46
C VAL A 87 2.49 12.98 -9.50
N PRO A 88 2.74 14.28 -9.77
CA PRO A 88 3.55 15.13 -8.90
C PRO A 88 3.14 15.02 -7.43
N LYS A 89 4.16 14.96 -6.56
CA LYS A 89 4.01 14.72 -5.13
C LYS A 89 3.15 15.79 -4.48
N SER A 90 2.14 15.33 -3.74
CA SER A 90 1.49 16.07 -2.68
C SER A 90 1.60 15.25 -1.39
N ALA A 91 1.39 15.86 -0.23
CA ALA A 91 1.38 15.16 1.05
C ALA A 91 0.14 14.24 1.13
N LYS A 92 0.23 13.06 0.49
CA LYS A 92 -0.81 12.05 0.45
C LYS A 92 -0.21 10.67 0.72
N SER A 93 -0.95 9.85 1.45
CA SER A 93 -0.76 8.40 1.43
C SER A 93 -1.63 7.81 0.31
N ALA A 94 -1.22 6.71 -0.27
CA ALA A 94 -2.02 6.04 -1.29
C ALA A 94 -2.04 4.54 -1.01
N TYR A 95 -3.19 3.92 -1.28
CA TYR A 95 -3.45 2.52 -0.98
C TYR A 95 -3.95 1.79 -2.23
N LEU A 96 -3.59 0.51 -2.37
CA LEU A 96 -4.14 -0.42 -3.34
C LEU A 96 -5.23 -1.26 -2.68
N VAL A 97 -6.38 -1.34 -3.34
CA VAL A 97 -7.50 -2.15 -2.88
C VAL A 97 -8.13 -2.88 -4.05
N GLN A 98 -8.33 -4.20 -3.91
CA GLN A 98 -9.12 -4.99 -4.84
C GLN A 98 -10.57 -5.01 -4.34
N THR A 99 -11.51 -4.64 -5.19
CA THR A 99 -12.94 -4.80 -4.90
C THR A 99 -13.34 -6.27 -5.04
N PRO A 100 -14.43 -6.70 -4.38
CA PRO A 100 -15.00 -8.03 -4.61
C PRO A 100 -15.41 -8.32 -6.07
N ALA A 101 -15.58 -7.29 -6.90
CA ALA A 101 -15.84 -7.43 -8.34
C ALA A 101 -14.56 -7.64 -9.17
N GLY A 102 -13.38 -7.58 -8.54
CA GLY A 102 -12.08 -7.72 -9.20
C GLY A 102 -11.46 -6.42 -9.71
N ASP A 103 -12.13 -5.27 -9.52
CA ASP A 103 -11.56 -3.98 -9.88
C ASP A 103 -10.44 -3.58 -8.91
N ILE A 104 -9.37 -2.99 -9.43
CA ILE A 104 -8.28 -2.43 -8.65
C ILE A 104 -8.53 -0.94 -8.44
N LEU A 105 -8.46 -0.49 -7.19
CA LEU A 105 -8.60 0.90 -6.80
C LEU A 105 -7.27 1.43 -6.24
N GLN A 106 -6.94 2.67 -6.58
CA GLN A 106 -6.08 3.51 -5.78
C GLN A 106 -6.94 4.42 -4.91
N VAL A 107 -6.68 4.42 -3.61
CA VAL A 107 -7.33 5.32 -2.65
C VAL A 107 -6.29 6.30 -2.15
N TRP A 108 -6.44 7.58 -2.44
CA TRP A 108 -5.52 8.62 -2.03
C TRP A 108 -6.05 9.32 -0.78
N ARG A 109 -5.22 9.39 0.25
CA ARG A 109 -5.53 9.99 1.54
C ARG A 109 -4.73 11.24 1.76
N TRP A 110 -5.43 12.35 1.80
CA TRP A 110 -4.88 13.66 2.09
C TRP A 110 -4.80 13.88 3.59
N ARG A 111 -3.68 14.47 4.01
CA ARG A 111 -3.44 14.79 5.43
C ARG A 111 -2.95 16.21 5.59
N MET A 112 -3.27 16.79 6.74
CA MET A 112 -2.72 18.06 7.20
C MET A 112 -2.29 17.94 8.65
N TYR A 113 -1.24 18.68 9.00
CA TYR A 113 -0.86 18.90 10.39
C TYR A 113 -1.80 19.94 10.98
N GLU A 114 -2.36 19.62 12.15
CA GLU A 114 -3.14 20.54 12.96
C GLU A 114 -2.48 20.68 14.34
N GLU A 115 -2.43 21.90 14.86
CA GLU A 115 -1.95 22.15 16.22
C GLU A 115 -2.97 21.62 17.23
N SER A 116 -2.58 20.60 17.97
CA SER A 116 -3.28 20.08 19.13
C SER A 116 -3.02 20.97 20.35
N LEU A 117 -4.02 21.13 21.21
CA LEU A 117 -3.88 21.84 22.50
C LEU A 117 -3.30 20.94 23.59
N THR A 118 -3.25 19.63 23.35
CA THR A 118 -2.69 18.64 24.26
C THR A 118 -1.47 18.01 23.59
N PRO A 119 -0.28 18.11 24.19
CA PRO A 119 0.90 17.51 23.63
C PRO A 119 0.74 15.98 23.63
N VAL A 120 1.21 15.34 22.57
CA VAL A 120 1.40 13.89 22.52
C VAL A 120 2.51 13.56 23.51
N ASP A 121 2.17 12.80 24.55
CA ASP A 121 3.12 12.37 25.57
C ASP A 121 3.90 11.17 25.00
N LEU A 122 4.99 11.49 24.28
CA LEU A 122 5.90 10.50 23.74
C LEU A 122 6.86 10.06 24.86
N PRO A 123 6.98 8.76 25.16
CA PRO A 123 7.95 8.33 26.15
C PRO A 123 9.38 8.70 25.69
N PRO A 124 10.34 8.93 26.61
CA PRO A 124 11.68 9.42 26.27
C PRO A 124 12.43 8.58 25.23
N ASP A 125 12.16 7.28 25.19
CA ASP A 125 12.73 6.33 24.22
C ASP A 125 12.23 6.55 22.77
N PHE A 126 11.23 7.43 22.58
CA PHE A 126 10.55 7.71 21.31
C PHE A 126 10.81 9.13 20.79
N VAL A 127 11.69 9.90 21.43
CA VAL A 127 12.07 11.24 20.99
C VAL A 127 13.45 11.14 20.34
N ASP A 128 13.53 11.30 19.02
CA ASP A 128 14.82 11.40 18.34
C ASP A 128 15.44 12.77 18.68
N GLU A 129 16.64 12.80 19.26
CA GLU A 129 17.32 14.05 19.64
C GLU A 129 17.63 14.93 18.40
N ASP A 130 17.71 14.32 17.21
CA ASP A 130 18.03 15.01 15.95
C ASP A 130 16.78 15.45 15.15
N GLU A 131 15.58 14.95 15.47
CA GLU A 131 14.31 15.40 14.86
C GLU A 131 13.41 16.07 15.90
N VAL A 132 13.21 17.39 15.77
CA VAL A 132 12.26 18.14 16.60
C VAL A 132 10.84 17.75 16.20
N GLN A 133 10.33 16.68 16.79
CA GLN A 133 8.93 16.30 16.66
C GLN A 133 8.11 17.30 17.48
N ASP A 134 7.30 18.12 16.81
CA ASP A 134 6.39 19.03 17.52
C ASP A 134 5.35 18.18 18.27
N PRO A 135 5.38 18.14 19.61
CA PRO A 135 4.46 17.31 20.38
C PRO A 135 3.01 17.78 20.22
N PHE A 136 2.78 18.97 19.67
CA PHE A 136 1.47 19.50 19.38
C PHE A 136 1.01 19.20 17.95
N ALA A 137 1.84 18.64 17.08
CA ALA A 137 1.46 18.38 15.69
C ALA A 137 0.67 17.07 15.55
N GLU A 138 -0.66 17.18 15.39
CA GLU A 138 -1.55 16.05 15.09
C GLU A 138 -1.75 15.92 13.57
N VAL A 139 -1.59 14.72 13.02
CA VAL A 139 -1.83 14.47 11.59
C VAL A 139 -3.27 14.01 11.39
N LYS A 140 -4.11 14.84 10.76
CA LYS A 140 -5.50 14.50 10.46
C LYS A 140 -5.73 14.19 9.00
N THR A 141 -6.66 13.27 8.77
CA THR A 141 -7.16 12.97 7.42
C THR A 141 -8.16 14.02 7.03
N THR A 142 -7.88 14.74 5.94
CA THR A 142 -8.73 15.82 5.46
C THR A 142 -9.64 15.37 4.32
N ASP A 143 -9.15 14.47 3.46
CA ASP A 143 -9.91 13.99 2.31
C ASP A 143 -9.47 12.60 1.84
N LEU A 144 -10.37 11.91 1.15
CA LEU A 144 -10.15 10.65 0.46
C LEU A 144 -10.61 10.74 -0.99
N GLU A 145 -9.68 10.53 -1.93
CA GLU A 145 -9.99 10.46 -3.35
C GLU A 145 -9.90 9.01 -3.84
N LEU A 146 -10.89 8.60 -4.62
CA LEU A 146 -11.01 7.24 -5.11
C LEU A 146 -10.75 7.20 -6.61
N TYR A 147 -9.86 6.30 -7.04
CA TYR A 147 -9.54 6.11 -8.44
C TYR A 147 -9.62 4.63 -8.81
N LYS A 148 -10.43 4.30 -9.81
CA LYS A 148 -10.39 3.00 -10.47
C LYS A 148 -9.19 2.95 -11.41
N VAL A 149 -8.42 1.87 -11.33
CA VAL A 149 -7.25 1.67 -12.18
C VAL A 149 -7.66 0.94 -13.45
N ASP A 150 -7.53 1.62 -14.59
CA ASP A 150 -7.61 0.97 -15.90
C ASP A 150 -6.21 0.47 -16.28
N VAL A 151 -5.94 -0.80 -15.96
CA VAL A 151 -4.65 -1.45 -16.20
C VAL A 151 -4.32 -1.49 -17.70
N ARG A 152 -5.32 -1.63 -18.58
CA ARG A 152 -5.11 -1.72 -20.04
C ARG A 152 -4.88 -0.35 -20.67
N GLY A 153 -5.68 0.64 -20.26
CA GLY A 153 -5.56 2.03 -20.71
C GLY A 153 -4.48 2.82 -19.97
N GLN A 154 -3.83 2.22 -18.96
CA GLN A 154 -2.77 2.83 -18.15
C GLN A 154 -3.17 4.19 -17.57
N ARG A 155 -4.39 4.27 -17.02
CA ARG A 155 -4.97 5.52 -16.50
C ARG A 155 -5.76 5.30 -15.22
N LEU A 156 -5.97 6.41 -14.51
CA LEU A 156 -6.84 6.48 -13.34
C LEU A 156 -8.18 7.11 -13.73
N GLU A 157 -9.27 6.45 -13.34
CA GLU A 157 -10.63 6.96 -13.52
C GLU A 157 -11.18 7.35 -12.14
N THR A 158 -11.44 8.63 -11.91
CA THR A 158 -12.02 9.09 -10.64
C THR A 158 -13.40 8.51 -10.43
N ILE A 159 -13.64 7.93 -9.27
CA ILE A 159 -14.96 7.49 -8.82
C ILE A 159 -15.39 8.30 -7.60
N ARG A 160 -16.70 8.48 -7.43
CA ARG A 160 -17.26 9.34 -6.37
C ARG A 160 -17.72 8.60 -5.13
N SER A 161 -18.06 7.33 -5.28
CA SER A 161 -18.64 6.54 -4.20
C SER A 161 -18.49 5.03 -4.44
N LEU A 162 -18.60 4.27 -3.36
CA LEU A 162 -18.64 2.82 -3.31
C LEU A 162 -19.87 2.39 -2.49
N PRO A 163 -21.10 2.54 -3.05
CA PRO A 163 -22.35 2.48 -2.29
C PRO A 163 -22.65 1.13 -1.64
N ASP A 164 -22.00 0.06 -2.09
CA ASP A 164 -22.20 -1.29 -1.56
C ASP A 164 -21.05 -1.77 -0.67
N TYR A 165 -19.97 -0.97 -0.54
CA TYR A 165 -18.73 -1.41 0.06
C TYR A 165 -18.26 -0.48 1.18
N ALA A 166 -17.46 -1.04 2.08
CA ALA A 166 -16.69 -0.32 3.07
C ALA A 166 -15.19 -0.59 2.85
N LEU A 167 -14.37 0.44 3.00
CA LEU A 167 -12.91 0.34 2.88
C LEU A 167 -12.27 0.27 4.25
N PHE A 168 -11.20 -0.52 4.36
CA PHE A 168 -10.26 -0.45 5.49
C PHE A 168 -8.90 -0.10 4.92
N LEU A 169 -8.31 0.97 5.45
CA LEU A 169 -7.05 1.54 4.98
C LEU A 169 -6.08 1.64 6.16
N GLY A 170 -4.83 1.26 5.95
CA GLY A 170 -3.84 1.29 7.02
C GLY A 170 -2.50 0.73 6.58
N PHE A 171 -1.60 0.55 7.55
CA PHE A 171 -0.19 0.28 7.31
C PHE A 171 0.11 -1.09 6.70
N ASN A 172 -0.63 -2.13 7.09
CA ASN A 172 -0.30 -3.50 6.68
C ASN A 172 -0.88 -3.84 5.32
N GLY A 173 -2.20 -3.71 5.18
CA GLY A 173 -2.91 -4.09 3.97
C GLY A 173 -4.31 -3.52 3.98
N SER A 174 -4.72 -3.03 2.82
CA SER A 174 -6.02 -2.42 2.63
C SER A 174 -7.03 -3.41 2.05
N MET A 175 -8.31 -3.24 2.37
CA MET A 175 -9.36 -4.15 1.91
C MET A 175 -10.67 -3.43 1.59
N CYS A 176 -11.44 -4.02 0.67
CA CYS A 176 -12.79 -3.58 0.30
C CYS A 176 -13.77 -4.71 0.63
N LEU A 177 -14.70 -4.46 1.54
CA LEU A 177 -15.65 -5.46 2.01
C LEU A 177 -17.08 -5.07 1.61
N PRO A 178 -17.93 -6.02 1.17
CA PRO A 178 -19.35 -5.75 0.97
C PRO A 178 -20.03 -5.39 2.29
N ALA A 179 -20.52 -4.15 2.43
CA ALA A 179 -21.11 -3.69 3.69
C ALA A 179 -22.34 -4.51 4.10
N ARG A 180 -23.08 -5.06 3.12
CA ARG A 180 -24.24 -5.93 3.35
C ARG A 180 -23.94 -7.20 4.14
N ASP A 181 -22.69 -7.70 4.07
CA ASP A 181 -22.28 -8.93 4.73
C ASP A 181 -21.89 -8.67 6.21
N PHE A 182 -21.76 -7.39 6.59
CA PHE A 182 -21.30 -6.96 7.92
C PHE A 182 -22.20 -5.83 8.46
N PRO A 183 -23.22 -6.13 9.27
CA PRO A 183 -24.21 -5.14 9.73
C PRO A 183 -23.64 -3.93 10.48
N GLY A 184 -22.41 -4.03 11.02
CA GLY A 184 -21.71 -2.92 11.69
C GLY A 184 -20.98 -1.97 10.74
N LEU A 185 -20.85 -2.32 9.46
CA LEU A 185 -20.17 -1.50 8.47
C LEU A 185 -21.17 -0.59 7.78
N LYS A 186 -20.82 0.70 7.72
CA LYS A 186 -21.55 1.66 6.92
C LYS A 186 -21.02 1.59 5.48
N PRO A 187 -21.89 1.39 4.47
CA PRO A 187 -21.47 1.49 3.08
C PRO A 187 -20.97 2.90 2.75
N ASP A 188 -20.17 3.01 1.69
CA ASP A 188 -19.61 4.28 1.21
C ASP A 188 -18.78 5.00 2.29
N CYS A 189 -18.08 4.22 3.13
CA CYS A 189 -17.23 4.73 4.19
C CYS A 189 -15.88 4.04 4.18
N ALA A 190 -14.85 4.76 4.64
CA ALA A 190 -13.52 4.23 4.87
C ALA A 190 -13.20 4.26 6.37
N TYR A 191 -12.70 3.15 6.88
CA TYR A 191 -12.19 2.98 8.23
C TYR A 191 -10.67 2.99 8.15
N VAL A 192 -10.06 3.98 8.81
CA VAL A 192 -8.66 4.30 8.55
C VAL A 192 -7.87 4.21 9.85
N THR A 193 -6.75 3.49 9.84
CA THR A 193 -5.80 3.49 10.95
C THR A 193 -4.71 4.52 10.72
N ASP A 194 -3.98 4.85 11.78
CA ASP A 194 -2.69 5.52 11.57
C ASP A 194 -1.69 4.52 10.98
N ASP A 195 -0.84 5.06 10.14
CA ASP A 195 0.08 4.40 9.21
C ASP A 195 1.15 5.41 8.74
N PHE A 196 1.24 6.56 9.41
CA PHE A 196 2.24 7.57 9.12
C PHE A 196 3.64 7.00 9.36
N VAL A 197 4.49 7.09 8.34
CA VAL A 197 5.75 6.34 8.26
C VAL A 197 6.70 6.67 9.41
N GLU A 198 6.75 7.92 9.85
CA GLU A 198 7.58 8.35 10.99
C GLU A 198 7.12 7.65 12.28
N TYR A 199 5.81 7.67 12.58
CA TYR A 199 5.24 6.99 13.75
C TYR A 199 5.36 5.46 13.67
N VAL A 200 5.25 4.86 12.49
CA VAL A 200 5.17 3.39 12.37
C VAL A 200 6.52 2.72 12.10
N ASN A 201 7.45 3.39 11.43
CA ASN A 201 8.73 2.78 10.99
C ASN A 201 9.97 3.38 11.64
N VAL A 202 9.98 4.67 11.97
CA VAL A 202 11.15 5.33 12.57
C VAL A 202 11.15 5.12 14.08
N LEU A 203 9.96 5.06 14.70
CA LEU A 203 9.78 4.95 16.15
C LEU A 203 9.63 3.50 16.68
N LYS A 204 9.88 2.47 15.85
CA LYS A 204 9.88 1.07 16.29
C LYS A 204 11.31 0.59 16.60
N TYR A 205 11.72 0.78 17.85
CA TYR A 205 12.81 -0.02 18.42
C TYR A 205 12.25 -1.39 18.83
N ASN A 206 12.72 -2.46 18.18
CA ASN A 206 12.52 -3.85 18.61
C ASN A 206 13.45 -4.20 19.77
#